data_AF-A0A081NNI1-F1
#
_entry.id   AF-A0A081NNI1-F1
#
_cell.length_a   1.000
_cell.length_b   1.000
_cell.length_c   1.000
_cell.angle_alpha   90.00
_cell.angle_beta   90.00
_cell.angle_gamma   90.00
#
_symmetry.space_group_name_H-M   'P 1'
#
loop_
_entity.id
_entity.type
_entity.pdbx_description
1 polymer ?
#
loop_
_entity_poly.entity_id
_entity_poly.type
_entity_poly.pdbx_seq_one_letter_code
_entity_poly.pdbx_strand_id
1 'polypeptide(L)'
;MVPGEYKLQPDKVPYNVGYDDISLKVKNVGDRPVQVGSEYHFYEANEQGLQFDRSQAWGKHLDIPAGTAIRLEAGEERTVKLIDFGGKRRVFGFNNKVNGWLDVDKKADTYNGYPLEKSYPEEK
;
A
#
# COMPACT_ATOMS: atom_id res chain seq x y z
N MET A 1 26.84 -34.70 -6.38
CA MET A 1 26.42 -33.89 -5.23
C MET A 1 26.72 -32.44 -5.58
N VAL A 2 25.76 -31.52 -5.48
CA VAL A 2 25.97 -30.09 -5.73
C VAL A 2 25.80 -29.34 -4.40
N PRO A 3 26.89 -28.93 -3.73
CA PRO A 3 26.81 -28.16 -2.49
C PRO A 3 26.04 -26.84 -2.69
N GLY A 4 25.08 -26.56 -1.82
CA GLY A 4 24.23 -25.36 -1.89
C GLY A 4 23.06 -25.45 -2.88
N GLU A 5 22.81 -26.61 -3.49
CA GLU A 5 21.65 -26.79 -4.37
C GLU A 5 20.34 -26.70 -3.59
N TYR A 6 19.44 -25.83 -4.07
CA TYR A 6 18.04 -25.83 -3.65
C TYR A 6 17.23 -26.73 -4.58
N LYS A 7 16.53 -27.71 -4.01
CA LYS A 7 15.56 -28.54 -4.72
C LYS A 7 14.17 -28.03 -4.40
N LEU A 8 13.67 -27.14 -5.25
CA LEU A 8 12.37 -26.49 -5.07
C LEU A 8 11.27 -27.35 -5.70
N GLN A 9 10.07 -27.28 -5.11
CA GLN A 9 8.87 -27.76 -5.79
C GLN A 9 8.56 -26.88 -7.00
N PRO A 10 7.92 -27.42 -8.06
CA PRO A 10 7.59 -26.64 -9.26
C PRO A 10 6.47 -25.63 -9.02
N ASP A 11 5.66 -25.84 -7.99
CA ASP A 11 4.47 -25.03 -7.73
C ASP A 11 4.81 -23.64 -7.21
N LYS A 12 4.06 -22.66 -7.71
CA LYS A 12 4.17 -21.27 -7.28
C LYS A 12 3.64 -21.11 -5.86
N VAL A 13 4.31 -20.28 -5.07
CA VAL A 13 3.84 -19.88 -3.75
C VAL A 13 2.82 -18.75 -3.92
N PRO A 14 1.57 -18.92 -3.49
CA PRO A 14 0.61 -17.82 -3.48
C PRO A 14 0.99 -16.80 -2.41
N TYR A 15 0.74 -15.53 -2.69
CA TYR A 15 0.96 -14.41 -1.76
C TYR A 15 -0.35 -13.62 -1.62
N ASN A 16 -0.46 -12.85 -0.53
CA ASN A 16 -1.63 -12.01 -0.23
C ASN A 16 -2.99 -12.74 -0.27
N VAL A 17 -3.00 -14.03 0.06
CA VAL A 17 -4.21 -14.86 0.03
C VAL A 17 -5.25 -14.34 1.02
N GLY A 18 -6.51 -14.31 0.60
CA GLY A 18 -7.64 -13.88 1.45
C GLY A 18 -7.97 -12.40 1.35
N TYR A 19 -7.29 -11.65 0.48
CA TYR A 19 -7.61 -10.27 0.16
C TYR A 19 -8.21 -10.17 -1.24
N ASP A 20 -9.25 -9.37 -1.38
CA ASP A 20 -9.79 -8.98 -2.68
C ASP A 20 -8.96 -7.84 -3.25
N ASP A 21 -8.60 -7.95 -4.53
CA ASP A 21 -7.90 -6.90 -5.26
C ASP A 21 -8.85 -5.98 -6.02
N ILE A 22 -8.47 -4.71 -6.12
CA ILE A 22 -9.05 -3.78 -7.09
C ILE A 22 -8.05 -3.49 -8.21
N SER A 23 -8.56 -3.27 -9.41
CA SER A 23 -7.76 -2.79 -10.54
C SER A 23 -7.87 -1.27 -10.66
N LEU A 24 -6.74 -0.57 -10.56
CA LEU A 24 -6.69 0.88 -10.63
C LEU A 24 -5.76 1.33 -11.76
N LYS A 25 -6.25 2.23 -12.62
CA LYS A 25 -5.45 2.85 -13.66
C LYS A 25 -4.65 4.02 -13.09
N VAL A 26 -3.35 4.03 -13.33
CA VAL A 26 -2.40 5.00 -12.81
C VAL A 26 -1.58 5.56 -13.96
N LYS A 27 -1.52 6.88 -14.06
CA LYS A 27 -0.72 7.58 -15.06
C LYS A 27 0.34 8.44 -14.40
N ASN A 28 1.58 8.34 -14.87
CA ASN A 28 2.62 9.29 -14.52
C ASN A 28 2.55 10.51 -15.45
N VAL A 29 2.05 11.63 -14.95
CA VAL A 29 1.98 12.92 -15.65
C VAL A 29 3.22 13.79 -15.42
N GLY A 30 4.15 13.33 -14.58
CA GLY A 30 5.42 13.99 -14.32
C GLY A 30 6.45 13.81 -15.44
N ASP A 31 7.56 14.52 -15.30
CA ASP A 31 8.72 14.52 -16.21
C ASP A 31 9.83 13.54 -15.79
N ARG A 32 9.63 12.83 -14.67
CA ARG A 32 10.59 11.91 -14.06
C ARG A 32 9.95 10.56 -13.77
N PRO A 33 10.73 9.47 -13.79
CA PRO A 33 10.21 8.17 -13.41
C PRO A 33 9.79 8.13 -11.95
N VAL A 34 8.71 7.42 -11.65
CA VAL A 34 8.23 7.17 -10.29
C VAL A 34 8.20 5.66 -10.05
N GLN A 35 8.69 5.24 -8.88
CA GLN A 35 8.66 3.85 -8.45
C GLN A 35 7.95 3.76 -7.10
N VAL A 36 6.99 2.85 -6.99
CA VAL A 36 6.18 2.65 -5.78
C VAL A 36 6.34 1.20 -5.31
N GLY A 37 6.78 1.03 -4.06
CA GLY A 37 7.03 -0.28 -3.45
C GLY A 37 5.76 -1.00 -2.99
N SER A 38 5.88 -2.31 -2.79
CA SER A 38 4.79 -3.23 -2.45
C SER A 38 3.91 -2.79 -1.28
N GLU A 39 4.50 -2.32 -0.17
CA GLU A 39 3.80 -1.97 1.08
C GLU A 39 3.64 -0.46 1.28
N TYR A 40 3.91 0.36 0.26
CA TYR A 40 3.69 1.80 0.35
C TYR A 40 2.18 2.10 0.34
N HIS A 41 1.70 2.97 1.23
CA HIS A 41 0.30 3.39 1.24
C HIS A 41 -0.03 4.11 -0.08
N PHE A 42 -0.71 3.43 -1.00
CA PHE A 42 -0.79 3.85 -2.40
C PHE A 42 -1.52 5.20 -2.55
N TYR A 43 -2.47 5.48 -1.66
CA TYR A 43 -3.10 6.79 -1.49
C TYR A 43 -2.11 7.96 -1.35
N GLU A 44 -0.93 7.72 -0.78
CA GLU A 44 0.10 8.73 -0.48
C GLU A 44 1.23 8.76 -1.52
N ALA A 45 1.12 8.01 -2.62
CA ALA A 45 2.14 7.95 -3.65
C ALA A 45 2.28 9.32 -4.35
N ASN A 46 3.41 9.60 -5.01
CA ASN A 46 3.75 10.93 -5.55
C ASN A 46 2.55 11.68 -6.18
N GLU A 47 2.06 12.73 -5.51
CA GLU A 47 0.83 13.46 -5.89
C GLU A 47 1.00 14.36 -7.11
N GLN A 48 2.21 14.88 -7.30
CA GLN A 48 2.53 15.73 -8.44
C GLN A 48 2.72 14.90 -9.72
N GLY A 49 3.27 13.69 -9.58
CA GLY A 49 3.59 12.82 -10.70
C GLY A 49 2.50 11.82 -11.05
N LEU A 50 1.77 11.27 -10.08
CA LEU A 50 0.84 10.17 -10.31
C LEU A 50 -0.63 10.61 -10.22
N GLN A 51 -1.32 10.46 -11.34
CA GLN A 51 -2.75 10.70 -11.48
C GLN A 51 -3.52 9.37 -11.48
N PHE A 52 -4.45 9.23 -10.54
CA PHE A 52 -5.38 8.12 -10.38
C PHE A 52 -6.50 8.51 -9.41
N ASP A 53 -7.52 7.67 -9.27
CA ASP A 53 -8.54 7.86 -8.25
C ASP A 53 -7.98 7.52 -6.86
N ARG A 54 -7.58 8.56 -6.14
CA ARG A 54 -7.00 8.45 -4.79
C ARG A 54 -7.97 7.78 -3.83
N SER A 55 -9.28 8.04 -3.93
CA SER A 55 -10.25 7.51 -2.98
C SER A 55 -10.30 5.99 -2.98
N GLN A 56 -10.12 5.36 -4.14
CA GLN A 56 -10.05 3.91 -4.29
C GLN A 56 -8.78 3.30 -3.69
N ALA A 57 -7.71 4.07 -3.57
CA ALA A 57 -6.42 3.63 -3.04
C ALA A 57 -6.28 3.81 -1.51
N TRP A 58 -7.29 4.38 -0.84
CA TRP A 58 -7.28 4.59 0.61
C TRP A 58 -7.13 3.26 1.37
N GLY A 59 -6.12 3.19 2.24
CA GLY A 59 -5.85 2.01 3.06
C GLY A 59 -5.36 0.79 2.29
N LYS A 60 -4.85 1.00 1.07
CA LYS A 60 -4.38 -0.06 0.18
C LYS A 60 -2.90 0.06 -0.18
N HIS A 61 -2.31 -1.07 -0.54
CA HIS A 61 -0.96 -1.20 -1.08
C HIS A 61 -0.94 -2.12 -2.30
N LEU A 62 0.19 -2.22 -3.00
CA LEU A 62 0.28 -2.99 -4.24
C LEU A 62 0.20 -4.50 -3.98
N ASP A 63 -0.62 -5.19 -4.78
CA ASP A 63 -0.71 -6.64 -4.77
C ASP A 63 0.40 -7.29 -5.62
N ILE A 64 1.63 -7.16 -5.13
CA ILE A 64 2.84 -7.68 -5.75
C ILE A 64 3.72 -8.35 -4.67
N PRO A 65 4.72 -9.17 -5.05
CA PRO A 65 5.61 -9.79 -4.07
C PRO A 65 6.29 -8.76 -3.16
N ALA A 66 6.39 -9.09 -1.87
CA ALA A 66 6.96 -8.19 -0.88
C ALA A 66 8.40 -7.78 -1.22
N GLY A 67 8.73 -6.51 -0.98
CA GLY A 67 10.02 -5.91 -1.31
C GLY A 67 10.21 -5.54 -2.78
N THR A 68 9.22 -5.78 -3.64
CA THR A 68 9.26 -5.36 -5.05
C THR A 68 8.56 -4.02 -5.26
N ALA A 69 8.55 -3.53 -6.50
CA ALA A 69 7.95 -2.24 -6.85
C ALA A 69 7.42 -2.23 -8.27
N ILE A 70 6.45 -1.35 -8.53
CA ILE A 70 6.11 -0.94 -9.89
C ILE A 70 6.89 0.31 -10.25
N ARG A 71 7.32 0.40 -11.51
CA ARG A 71 7.96 1.57 -12.09
C ARG A 71 7.08 2.11 -13.20
N LEU A 72 6.85 3.42 -13.18
CA LEU A 72 6.14 4.18 -14.20
C LEU A 72 7.12 5.21 -14.77
N GLU A 73 7.43 5.09 -16.07
CA GLU A 73 8.19 6.12 -16.78
C GLU A 73 7.35 7.40 -16.96
N ALA A 74 8.00 8.51 -17.33
CA ALA A 74 7.30 9.76 -17.60
C ALA A 74 6.28 9.59 -18.74
N GLY A 75 5.02 9.98 -18.50
CA GLY A 75 3.92 9.83 -19.45
C GLY A 75 3.27 8.44 -19.48
N GLU A 76 3.85 7.43 -18.82
CA GLU A 76 3.33 6.05 -18.84
C GLU A 76 2.00 5.94 -18.09
N GLU A 77 1.09 5.14 -18.64
CA GLU A 77 -0.13 4.71 -17.96
C GLU A 77 -0.13 3.19 -17.79
N ARG A 78 -0.47 2.71 -16.60
CA ARG A 78 -0.52 1.29 -16.26
C ARG A 78 -1.70 1.00 -15.33
N THR A 79 -2.32 -0.16 -15.51
CA THR A 79 -3.27 -0.70 -14.52
C THR A 79 -2.52 -1.52 -13.49
N VAL A 80 -2.77 -1.23 -12.22
CA VAL A 80 -2.14 -1.90 -11.06
C VAL A 80 -3.22 -2.56 -10.22
N LYS A 81 -2.83 -3.60 -9.48
CA LYS A 81 -3.68 -4.25 -8.50
C LYS A 81 -3.36 -3.74 -7.11
N LEU A 82 -4.38 -3.40 -6.35
CA LEU A 82 -4.26 -2.95 -4.96
C LEU A 82 -5.10 -3.82 -4.04
N ILE A 83 -4.55 -4.13 -2.87
CA ILE A 83 -5.23 -4.85 -1.80
C ILE A 83 -5.21 -4.02 -0.52
N ASP A 84 -6.13 -4.29 0.39
CA ASP A 84 -6.18 -3.65 1.69
C ASP A 84 -4.97 -4.00 2.56
N PHE A 85 -4.47 -3.02 3.31
CA PHE A 85 -3.57 -3.31 4.42
C PHE A 85 -4.22 -4.30 5.39
N GLY A 86 -3.45 -5.29 5.83
CA GLY A 86 -3.81 -6.17 6.93
C GLY A 86 -3.51 -5.58 8.31
N GLY A 87 -3.54 -6.45 9.32
CA GLY A 87 -3.21 -6.09 10.71
C GLY A 87 -4.13 -5.02 11.30
N LYS A 88 -3.56 -4.11 12.11
CA LYS A 88 -4.30 -3.03 12.80
C LYS A 88 -4.67 -1.86 11.88
N ARG A 89 -4.22 -1.86 10.61
CA ARG A 89 -4.46 -0.77 9.64
C ARG A 89 -4.19 0.63 10.22
N ARG A 90 -3.05 0.75 10.90
CA ARG A 90 -2.47 2.01 11.36
C ARG A 90 -1.36 2.42 10.41
N VAL A 91 -1.42 3.65 9.91
CA VAL A 91 -0.51 4.19 8.91
C VAL A 91 0.21 5.39 9.50
N PHE A 92 1.54 5.33 9.52
CA PHE A 92 2.42 6.39 10.03
C PHE A 92 3.54 6.68 9.03
N GLY A 93 3.94 7.96 8.93
CA GLY A 93 4.96 8.40 8.00
C GLY A 93 4.40 8.65 6.60
N PHE A 94 5.01 8.05 5.58
CA PHE A 94 4.69 8.30 4.15
C PHE A 94 4.69 9.80 3.81
N ASN A 95 3.55 10.37 3.42
CA ASN A 95 3.39 11.82 3.20
C ASN A 95 2.63 12.51 4.35
N ASN A 96 2.60 11.86 5.53
CA ASN A 96 1.93 12.34 6.74
C ASN A 96 0.42 12.58 6.56
N LYS A 97 -0.23 11.98 5.56
CA LYS A 97 -1.66 12.23 5.28
C LYS A 97 -2.60 11.50 6.24
N VAL A 98 -2.13 10.42 6.87
CA VAL A 98 -2.92 9.62 7.82
C VAL A 98 -2.39 9.77 9.25
N ASN A 99 -1.16 9.35 9.50
CA ASN A 99 -0.52 9.37 10.84
C ASN A 99 -1.42 8.87 11.97
N GLY A 100 -2.06 7.73 11.75
CA GLY A 100 -3.06 7.20 12.67
C GLY A 100 -3.82 6.01 12.11
N TRP A 101 -5.06 5.87 12.55
CA TRP A 101 -5.94 4.78 12.15
C TRP A 101 -6.65 5.10 10.83
N LEU A 102 -6.74 4.11 9.93
CA LEU A 102 -7.44 4.26 8.66
C LEU A 102 -8.97 4.22 8.81
N ASP A 103 -9.48 3.40 9.74
CA ASP A 103 -10.89 3.04 9.84
C ASP A 103 -11.51 3.46 11.19
N VAL A 104 -11.17 4.67 11.65
CA VAL A 104 -11.72 5.23 12.89
C VAL A 104 -13.13 5.76 12.71
N ASP A 105 -14.04 5.32 13.58
CA ASP A 105 -15.28 6.05 13.80
C ASP A 105 -15.00 7.24 14.71
N LYS A 106 -14.85 8.42 14.10
CA LYS A 106 -14.57 9.68 14.80
C LYS A 106 -15.66 10.08 15.81
N LYS A 107 -16.87 9.50 15.75
CA LYS A 107 -17.93 9.75 16.74
C LYS A 107 -17.77 8.89 17.99
N ALA A 108 -17.16 7.72 17.86
CA ALA A 108 -17.02 6.74 18.93
C ALA A 108 -15.59 6.68 19.50
N ASP A 109 -14.62 7.34 18.87
CA ASP A 109 -13.18 7.24 19.20
C ASP A 109 -12.74 5.77 19.32
N THR A 110 -13.19 4.97 18.33
CA THR A 110 -12.93 3.53 18.23
C THR A 110 -12.42 3.14 16.84
N TYR A 111 -11.61 2.09 16.77
CA TYR A 111 -11.22 1.40 15.54
C TYR A 111 -11.95 0.06 15.47
N ASN A 112 -12.82 -0.12 14.48
CA ASN A 112 -13.59 -1.36 14.30
C ASN A 112 -14.26 -1.88 15.59
N GLY A 113 -14.81 -0.97 16.41
CA GLY A 113 -15.46 -1.26 17.70
C GLY A 113 -14.53 -1.39 18.91
N TYR A 114 -13.22 -1.31 18.74
CA TYR A 114 -12.26 -1.31 19.85
C TYR A 114 -11.86 0.13 20.25
N PRO A 115 -11.79 0.47 21.55
CA PRO A 115 -11.40 1.80 22.00
C PRO A 115 -9.99 2.14 21.51
N LEU A 116 -9.80 3.37 21.02
CA LEU A 116 -8.47 3.84 20.64
C LEU A 116 -7.62 4.04 21.90
N GLU A 117 -6.54 3.28 22.04
CA GLU A 117 -5.52 3.61 23.02
C GLU A 117 -4.90 4.96 22.65
N LYS A 118 -4.97 5.94 23.57
CA LYS A 118 -4.30 7.24 23.45
C LYS A 118 -2.79 7.03 23.40
N SER A 119 -2.28 6.74 22.21
CA SER A 119 -0.87 6.40 22.01
C SER A 119 -0.11 7.50 21.26
N TYR A 120 -0.32 8.77 21.60
CA TYR A 120 0.68 9.82 21.37
C TYR A 120 0.60 10.82 22.53
N PRO A 121 1.73 11.17 23.17
CA PRO A 121 1.76 12.35 24.04
C PRO A 121 1.41 13.57 23.19
N GLU A 122 0.51 14.42 23.68
CA GLU A 122 0.24 15.72 23.07
C GLU A 122 1.59 16.46 22.93
N GLU A 123 1.96 16.82 21.69
CA GLU A 123 3.08 17.73 21.47
C GLU A 123 2.75 19.05 22.17
N LYS A 124 3.67 19.50 23.02
CA LYS A 124 3.61 20.79 23.73
C LYS A 124 3.85 21.96 22.79
#